data_AF-A0A940UDP2-F1
#
_entry.id   AF-A0A940UDP2-F1
#
_cell.length_a   1.000
_cell.length_b   1.000
_cell.length_c   1.000
_cell.angle_alpha   90.00
_cell.angle_beta   90.00
_cell.angle_gamma   90.00
#
_symmetry.space_group_name_H-M   'P 1'
#
loop_
_entity.id
_entity.type
_entity.pdbx_description
1 polymer ?
#
loop_
_entity_poly.entity_id
_entity_poly.type
_entity_poly.pdbx_seq_one_letter_code
_entity_poly.pdbx_strand_id
1 'polypeptide(L)'
;MRKVCWLISVLLVLAAMVACSGPEKAVMQGTEISSDQQQAILRKKLALLLEKKSYRRAIELMSDRKHPGFPAAGMDKEYLLALNGLITAGEEALSRGDHTVAGQSFRLALDSYPVPPALRGKVRRNQPQLRKQLETCANRLLEQGLMAYRSDNLDNAIRRWKEIVVFDPGHQEALKAIETATVQLRVLQEMEKPGQ
;
A
#
# COMPACT_ATOMS: atom_id res chain seq x y z
N MET A 1 -46.88 28.02 -26.15
CA MET A 1 -47.44 27.91 -27.52
C MET A 1 -46.38 27.21 -28.37
N ARG A 2 -46.53 25.91 -28.60
CA ARG A 2 -46.99 25.27 -29.86
C ARG A 2 -45.93 25.30 -30.99
N LYS A 3 -45.49 24.07 -31.31
CA LYS A 3 -44.61 23.56 -32.38
C LYS A 3 -44.90 24.14 -33.76
N VAL A 4 -43.86 24.48 -34.54
CA VAL A 4 -43.83 24.68 -36.02
C VAL A 4 -42.34 24.69 -36.43
N CYS A 5 -41.82 24.16 -37.53
CA CYS A 5 -42.20 23.11 -38.47
C CYS A 5 -40.88 22.59 -39.06
N TRP A 6 -40.83 21.29 -39.29
CA TRP A 6 -39.84 20.63 -40.11
C TRP A 6 -40.28 20.75 -41.57
N LEU A 7 -39.34 20.98 -42.51
CA LEU A 7 -39.23 20.37 -43.86
C LEU A 7 -38.71 21.32 -44.97
N ILE A 8 -37.64 20.82 -45.59
CA ILE A 8 -37.28 20.81 -47.02
C ILE A 8 -36.92 22.14 -47.69
N SER A 9 -35.65 22.23 -48.08
CA SER A 9 -35.27 22.75 -49.39
C SER A 9 -34.08 21.95 -49.92
N VAL A 10 -34.38 21.08 -50.88
CA VAL A 10 -33.42 20.43 -51.77
C VAL A 10 -33.24 21.35 -52.97
N LEU A 11 -32.02 21.79 -53.30
CA LEU A 11 -31.58 21.89 -54.70
C LEU A 11 -30.07 22.10 -54.85
N LEU A 12 -29.45 21.01 -55.29
CA LEU A 12 -28.29 20.84 -56.19
C LEU A 12 -27.76 22.10 -56.91
N VAL A 13 -26.45 22.35 -56.80
CA VAL A 13 -25.61 22.83 -57.91
C VAL A 13 -24.24 22.15 -57.84
N LEU A 14 -23.88 21.46 -58.93
CA LEU A 14 -22.56 20.89 -59.21
C LEU A 14 -21.50 21.98 -59.34
N ALA A 15 -20.32 21.74 -58.77
CA ALA A 15 -19.06 22.15 -59.37
C ALA A 15 -17.96 21.18 -58.93
N ALA A 16 -17.40 20.47 -59.92
CA ALA A 16 -16.20 19.65 -59.79
C ALA A 16 -15.03 20.45 -59.22
N MET A 17 -14.12 19.78 -58.50
CA MET A 17 -12.68 20.07 -58.50
C MET A 17 -11.93 19.02 -57.67
N VAL A 18 -10.91 18.46 -58.33
CA VAL A 18 -9.65 18.01 -57.75
C VAL A 18 -9.66 16.70 -56.95
N ALA A 19 -9.25 15.65 -57.67
CA ALA A 19 -8.57 14.50 -57.10
C ALA A 19 -7.30 14.97 -56.37
N CYS A 20 -7.33 14.92 -55.04
CA CYS A 20 -6.13 14.77 -54.22
C CYS A 20 -6.28 13.46 -53.47
N SER A 21 -5.44 12.50 -53.82
CA SER A 21 -5.17 11.28 -53.06
C SER A 21 -4.83 11.64 -51.62
N GLY A 22 -5.81 11.52 -50.72
CA GLY A 22 -5.59 11.64 -49.29
C GLY A 22 -4.83 10.41 -48.80
N PRO A 23 -3.80 10.56 -47.94
CA PRO A 23 -3.17 9.42 -47.32
C PRO A 23 -4.20 8.70 -46.45
N GLU A 24 -4.22 7.39 -46.63
CA GLU A 24 -4.93 6.42 -45.81
C GLU A 24 -4.68 6.75 -44.34
N LYS A 25 -5.68 7.37 -43.70
CA LYS A 25 -5.72 7.44 -42.24
C LYS A 25 -5.91 6.00 -41.80
N ALA A 26 -4.80 5.33 -41.54
CA ALA A 26 -4.75 4.18 -40.67
C ALA A 26 -5.46 4.60 -39.38
N VAL A 27 -6.73 4.24 -39.29
CA VAL A 27 -7.50 4.29 -38.07
C VAL A 27 -6.78 3.31 -37.16
N MET A 28 -5.89 3.85 -36.33
CA MET A 28 -5.45 3.21 -35.11
C MET A 28 -6.72 2.99 -34.29
N GLN A 29 -7.34 1.83 -34.48
CA GLN A 29 -8.34 1.29 -33.58
C GLN A 29 -7.62 1.08 -32.26
N GLY A 30 -7.62 2.11 -31.41
CA GLY A 30 -7.40 1.92 -29.99
C GLY A 30 -8.51 0.99 -29.53
N THR A 31 -8.16 -0.27 -29.30
CA THR A 31 -9.10 -1.28 -28.84
C THR A 31 -9.58 -0.84 -27.46
N GLU A 32 -10.76 -0.22 -27.41
CA GLU A 32 -11.44 0.05 -26.14
C GLU A 32 -11.78 -1.30 -25.51
N ILE A 33 -10.92 -1.73 -24.58
CA ILE A 33 -11.07 -2.97 -23.84
C ILE A 33 -12.38 -2.87 -23.05
N SER A 34 -13.29 -3.82 -23.24
CA SER A 34 -14.57 -3.83 -22.51
C SER A 34 -14.36 -3.93 -20.99
N SER A 35 -15.32 -3.45 -20.20
CA SER A 35 -15.27 -3.53 -18.74
C SER A 35 -14.98 -4.95 -18.22
N ASP A 36 -15.57 -5.97 -18.85
CA ASP A 36 -15.37 -7.37 -18.47
C ASP A 36 -13.93 -7.83 -18.75
N GLN A 37 -13.37 -7.43 -19.89
CA GLN A 37 -12.01 -7.77 -20.27
C GLN A 37 -10.98 -7.03 -19.39
N GLN A 38 -11.27 -5.79 -18.99
CA GLN A 38 -10.46 -5.05 -18.00
C GLN A 38 -10.45 -5.77 -16.64
N GLN A 39 -11.61 -6.24 -16.18
CA GLN A 39 -11.73 -6.97 -14.91
C GLN A 39 -10.99 -8.31 -14.94
N ALA A 40 -11.04 -9.03 -16.06
CA ALA A 40 -10.30 -10.28 -16.24
C ALA A 40 -8.77 -10.07 -16.18
N ILE A 41 -8.26 -9.02 -16.84
CA ILE A 41 -6.84 -8.65 -16.81
C ILE A 41 -6.41 -8.30 -15.38
N LEU A 42 -7.21 -7.51 -14.67
CA LEU A 42 -6.95 -7.15 -13.28
C LEU A 42 -6.87 -8.39 -12.39
N ARG A 43 -7.82 -9.33 -12.50
CA ARG A 43 -7.81 -10.59 -11.74
C ARG A 43 -6.57 -11.43 -12.02
N LYS A 44 -6.14 -11.53 -13.28
CA LYS A 44 -4.88 -12.23 -13.63
C LYS A 44 -3.67 -11.60 -12.95
N LYS A 45 -3.58 -10.27 -12.93
CA LYS A 45 -2.51 -9.55 -12.24
C LYS A 45 -2.57 -9.75 -10.73
N LEU A 46 -3.76 -9.70 -10.14
CA LEU A 46 -3.96 -9.97 -8.71
C LEU A 46 -3.56 -11.39 -8.34
N ALA A 47 -3.92 -12.40 -9.14
CA ALA A 47 -3.52 -13.79 -8.92
C ALA A 47 -1.99 -13.93 -8.83
N LEU A 48 -1.25 -13.30 -9.76
CA LEU A 48 0.22 -13.30 -9.75
C LEU A 48 0.80 -12.60 -8.51
N LEU A 49 0.19 -11.50 -8.08
CA LEU A 49 0.62 -10.79 -6.86
C LEU A 49 0.38 -11.63 -5.61
N LEU A 50 -0.78 -12.29 -5.52
CA LEU A 50 -1.15 -13.15 -4.39
C LEU A 50 -0.27 -14.40 -4.31
N GLU A 51 0.04 -15.03 -5.44
CA GLU A 51 0.97 -16.17 -5.53
C GLU A 51 2.36 -15.80 -5.01
N LYS A 52 2.85 -14.61 -5.38
CA LYS A 52 4.12 -14.05 -4.90
C LYS A 52 4.05 -13.48 -3.48
N LYS A 53 2.93 -13.68 -2.76
CA LYS A 53 2.66 -13.11 -1.43
C LYS A 53 2.85 -11.59 -1.36
N SER A 54 2.72 -10.90 -2.50
CA SER A 54 2.83 -9.45 -2.64
C SER A 54 1.54 -8.75 -2.22
N TYR A 55 1.08 -9.04 -1.00
CA TYR A 55 -0.25 -8.68 -0.52
C TYR A 55 -0.49 -7.17 -0.48
N ARG A 56 0.52 -6.38 -0.08
CA ARG A 56 0.43 -4.91 -0.09
C ARG A 56 0.07 -4.37 -1.46
N ARG A 57 0.81 -4.78 -2.48
CA ARG A 57 0.57 -4.37 -3.87
C ARG A 57 -0.77 -4.86 -4.39
N ALA A 58 -1.20 -6.06 -3.97
CA ALA A 58 -2.52 -6.56 -4.31
C ALA A 58 -3.60 -5.63 -3.73
N ILE A 59 -3.50 -5.26 -2.44
CA ILE A 59 -4.44 -4.34 -1.77
C ILE A 59 -4.45 -2.99 -2.45
N GLU A 60 -3.28 -2.35 -2.62
CA GLU A 60 -3.17 -1.04 -3.29
C GLU A 60 -3.81 -1.04 -4.69
N LEU A 61 -3.70 -2.16 -5.43
CA LEU A 61 -4.26 -2.27 -6.77
C LEU A 61 -5.79 -2.42 -6.79
N MET A 62 -6.37 -3.00 -5.74
CA MET A 62 -7.82 -3.24 -5.65
C MET A 62 -8.55 -2.30 -4.68
N SER A 63 -7.85 -1.50 -3.87
CA SER A 63 -8.47 -0.53 -2.97
C SER A 63 -9.18 0.57 -3.74
N ASP A 64 -10.36 0.94 -3.27
CA ASP A 64 -11.08 2.13 -3.75
C ASP A 64 -10.30 3.38 -3.32
N ARG A 65 -10.00 4.26 -4.29
CA ARG A 65 -9.30 5.53 -4.04
C ARG A 65 -10.04 6.44 -3.07
N LYS A 66 -11.37 6.36 -3.03
CA LYS A 66 -12.23 7.12 -2.12
C LYS A 66 -12.34 6.47 -0.75
N HIS A 67 -12.13 5.15 -0.68
CA HIS A 67 -12.30 4.35 0.53
C HIS A 67 -11.14 3.34 0.66
N PRO A 68 -9.95 3.75 1.13
CA PRO A 68 -8.73 2.93 1.10
C PRO A 68 -8.82 1.56 1.82
N GLY A 69 -9.78 1.39 2.73
CA GLY A 69 -10.08 0.11 3.42
C GLY A 69 -11.17 -0.75 2.76
N PHE A 70 -11.66 -0.36 1.58
CA PHE A 70 -12.68 -1.06 0.82
C PHE A 70 -12.12 -1.48 -0.54
N PRO A 71 -12.40 -2.72 -0.99
CA PRO A 71 -12.05 -3.12 -2.35
C PRO A 71 -12.99 -2.49 -3.38
N ALA A 72 -12.49 -2.37 -4.60
CA ALA A 72 -13.29 -2.14 -5.80
C ALA A 72 -14.36 -3.25 -5.95
N ALA A 73 -15.49 -2.90 -6.56
CA ALA A 73 -16.62 -3.79 -6.70
C ALA A 73 -16.22 -5.14 -7.34
N GLY A 74 -16.63 -6.25 -6.70
CA GLY A 74 -16.37 -7.60 -7.19
C GLY A 74 -14.96 -8.14 -6.95
N MET A 75 -14.17 -7.49 -6.07
CA MET A 75 -12.83 -7.92 -5.63
C MET A 75 -12.78 -8.38 -4.17
N ASP A 76 -13.94 -8.63 -3.54
CA ASP A 76 -14.05 -9.02 -2.13
C ASP A 76 -13.21 -10.24 -1.77
N LYS A 77 -13.13 -11.23 -2.68
CA LYS A 77 -12.40 -12.48 -2.46
C LYS A 77 -10.89 -12.25 -2.45
N GLU A 78 -10.37 -11.58 -3.47
CA GLU A 78 -8.97 -11.22 -3.61
C GLU A 78 -8.52 -10.31 -2.47
N TYR A 79 -9.38 -9.37 -2.06
CA TYR A 79 -9.17 -8.49 -0.92
C TYR A 79 -9.02 -9.24 0.38
N LEU A 80 -9.97 -10.13 0.65
CA LEU A 80 -9.93 -10.96 1.85
C LEU A 80 -8.68 -11.84 1.89
N LEU A 81 -8.30 -12.43 0.75
CA LEU A 81 -7.08 -13.23 0.63
C LEU A 81 -5.83 -12.42 0.93
N ALA A 82 -5.70 -11.21 0.35
CA ALA A 82 -4.54 -10.37 0.59
C ALA A 82 -4.46 -9.89 2.05
N LEU A 83 -5.58 -9.45 2.62
CA LEU A 83 -5.63 -8.97 4.00
C LEU A 83 -5.29 -10.10 4.99
N ASN A 84 -5.90 -11.27 4.84
CA ASN A 84 -5.54 -12.44 5.67
C ASN A 84 -4.10 -12.91 5.40
N GLY A 85 -3.59 -12.71 4.19
CA GLY A 85 -2.19 -12.95 3.83
C GLY A 85 -1.22 -12.06 4.61
N LEU A 86 -1.48 -10.75 4.71
CA LEU A 86 -0.69 -9.82 5.52
C LEU A 86 -0.68 -10.24 7.00
N ILE A 87 -1.84 -10.58 7.54
CA ILE A 87 -1.98 -11.03 8.93
C ILE A 87 -1.14 -12.28 9.16
N THR A 88 -1.22 -13.26 8.25
CA THR A 88 -0.46 -14.52 8.33
C THR A 88 1.04 -14.27 8.20
N ALA A 89 1.47 -13.42 7.27
CA ALA A 89 2.88 -13.05 7.12
C ALA A 89 3.43 -12.37 8.38
N GLY A 90 2.63 -11.52 9.03
CA GLY A 90 2.98 -10.92 10.31
C GLY A 90 3.12 -11.95 11.43
N GLU A 91 2.17 -12.88 11.54
CA GLU A 91 2.20 -13.97 12.52
C GLU A 91 3.43 -14.89 12.32
N GLU A 92 3.76 -15.23 11.07
CA GLU A 92 4.93 -16.02 10.71
C GLU A 92 6.25 -15.27 10.96
N ALA A 93 6.31 -13.97 10.69
CA ALA A 93 7.49 -13.17 11.01
C ALA A 93 7.69 -13.07 12.53
N LEU A 94 6.60 -12.88 13.27
CA LEU A 94 6.62 -12.82 14.73
C LEU A 94 7.09 -14.13 15.35
N SER A 95 6.67 -15.29 14.81
CA SER A 95 7.11 -16.60 15.30
C SER A 95 8.60 -16.86 15.03
N ARG A 96 9.17 -16.23 14.00
CA ARG A 96 10.63 -16.25 13.72
C ARG A 96 11.42 -15.21 14.51
N GLY A 97 10.76 -14.35 15.29
CA GLY A 97 11.40 -13.24 16.00
C GLY A 97 11.74 -12.03 15.13
N ASP A 98 11.27 -11.99 13.89
CA ASP A 98 11.44 -10.84 12.99
C ASP A 98 10.37 -9.79 13.29
N HIS A 99 10.62 -8.99 14.32
CA HIS A 99 9.68 -7.98 14.81
C HIS A 99 9.47 -6.83 13.84
N THR A 100 10.46 -6.50 13.01
CA THR A 100 10.36 -5.43 12.01
C THR A 100 9.40 -5.83 10.90
N VAL A 101 9.59 -7.02 10.30
CA VAL A 101 8.71 -7.52 9.23
C VAL A 101 7.32 -7.83 9.77
N ALA A 102 7.22 -8.36 10.99
CA ALA A 102 5.94 -8.56 11.66
C ALA A 102 5.18 -7.24 11.84
N GLY A 103 5.84 -6.23 12.41
CA GLY A 103 5.26 -4.91 12.64
C GLY A 103 4.78 -4.25 11.35
N GLN A 104 5.58 -4.29 10.28
CA GLN A 104 5.16 -3.78 8.96
C GLN A 104 3.92 -4.50 8.43
N SER A 105 3.88 -5.84 8.53
CA SER A 105 2.76 -6.63 8.03
C SER A 105 1.46 -6.32 8.81
N PHE A 106 1.56 -6.20 10.13
CA PHE A 106 0.41 -5.83 10.97
C PHE A 106 -0.04 -4.38 10.75
N ARG A 107 0.88 -3.44 10.56
CA ARG A 107 0.55 -2.04 10.19
C ARG A 107 -0.24 -2.01 8.89
N LEU A 108 0.24 -2.68 7.85
CA LEU A 108 -0.44 -2.71 6.55
C LEU A 108 -1.83 -3.35 6.64
N ALA A 109 -1.98 -4.42 7.43
CA ALA A 109 -3.29 -5.01 7.71
C ALA A 109 -4.19 -4.03 8.47
N LEU A 110 -3.66 -3.30 9.45
CA LEU A 110 -4.39 -2.30 10.23
C LEU A 110 -4.86 -1.11 9.38
N ASP A 111 -4.05 -0.68 8.42
CA ASP A 111 -4.38 0.41 7.47
C ASP A 111 -5.54 0.03 6.53
N SER A 112 -5.85 -1.27 6.43
CA SER A 112 -6.99 -1.79 5.67
C SER A 112 -8.32 -1.72 6.44
N TYR A 113 -8.33 -1.17 7.66
CA TYR A 113 -9.53 -0.98 8.48
C TYR A 113 -10.12 0.43 8.34
N PRO A 114 -11.46 0.59 8.52
CA PRO A 114 -12.43 -0.46 8.83
C PRO A 114 -12.70 -1.36 7.61
N VAL A 115 -12.86 -2.66 7.86
CA VAL A 115 -13.18 -3.62 6.79
C VAL A 115 -14.68 -3.58 6.43
N PRO A 116 -15.05 -3.86 5.17
CA PRO A 116 -16.44 -3.88 4.73
C PRO A 116 -17.30 -4.81 5.59
N PRO A 117 -18.58 -4.48 5.86
CA PRO A 117 -19.48 -5.32 6.63
C PRO A 117 -19.53 -6.79 6.16
N ALA A 118 -19.54 -7.01 4.84
CA ALA A 118 -19.56 -8.34 4.22
C ALA A 118 -18.31 -9.20 4.53
N LEU A 119 -17.20 -8.58 4.95
CA LEU A 119 -15.93 -9.24 5.21
C LEU A 119 -15.62 -9.43 6.70
N ARG A 120 -16.28 -8.69 7.61
CA ARG A 120 -15.93 -8.65 9.06
C ARG A 120 -15.78 -10.02 9.71
N GLY A 121 -16.67 -10.98 9.40
CA GLY A 121 -16.63 -12.34 9.96
C GLY A 121 -15.62 -13.29 9.31
N LYS A 122 -14.93 -12.85 8.24
CA LYS A 122 -13.99 -13.66 7.47
C LYS A 122 -12.53 -13.23 7.65
N VAL A 123 -12.29 -12.04 8.20
CA VAL A 123 -10.94 -11.55 8.49
C VAL A 123 -10.43 -12.24 9.75
N ARG A 124 -9.20 -12.78 9.71
CA ARG A 124 -8.63 -13.62 10.79
C ARG A 124 -8.45 -12.89 12.11
N ARG A 125 -8.27 -11.56 12.06
CA ARG A 125 -8.06 -10.70 13.23
C ARG A 125 -8.96 -9.48 13.16
N ASN A 126 -9.24 -8.89 14.30
CA ASN A 126 -9.89 -7.58 14.40
C ASN A 126 -8.86 -6.47 14.71
N GLN A 127 -9.30 -5.23 14.64
CA GLN A 127 -8.45 -4.06 14.84
C GLN A 127 -7.74 -4.07 16.23
N PRO A 128 -8.43 -4.34 17.37
CA PRO A 128 -7.74 -4.46 18.66
C PRO A 128 -6.65 -5.54 18.71
N GLN A 129 -6.90 -6.71 18.12
CA GLN A 129 -5.91 -7.79 18.07
C GLN A 129 -4.67 -7.41 17.26
N LEU A 130 -4.85 -6.74 16.12
CA LEU A 130 -3.72 -6.26 15.30
C LEU A 130 -2.92 -5.18 16.02
N ARG A 131 -3.59 -4.25 16.72
CA ARG A 131 -2.89 -3.24 17.55
C ARG A 131 -2.04 -3.89 18.63
N LYS A 132 -2.58 -4.91 19.32
CA LYS A 132 -1.82 -5.68 20.32
C LYS A 132 -0.60 -6.39 19.72
N GLN A 133 -0.73 -6.96 18.52
CA GLN A 133 0.39 -7.60 17.83
C GLN A 133 1.44 -6.58 17.39
N LEU A 134 1.02 -5.40 16.91
CA LEU A 134 1.90 -4.29 16.55
C LEU A 134 2.70 -3.79 17.77
N GLU A 135 2.02 -3.60 18.90
CA GLU A 135 2.61 -3.22 20.18
C GLU A 135 3.61 -4.27 20.67
N THR A 136 3.29 -5.56 20.53
CA THR A 136 4.23 -6.64 20.85
C THR A 136 5.52 -6.53 20.03
N CYS A 137 5.43 -6.19 18.74
CA CYS A 137 6.61 -5.98 17.90
C CYS A 137 7.44 -4.78 18.35
N ALA A 138 6.78 -3.66 18.66
CA ALA A 138 7.44 -2.45 19.14
C ALA A 138 8.16 -2.69 20.48
N ASN A 139 7.49 -3.32 21.44
CA ASN A 139 8.05 -3.62 22.77
C ASN A 139 9.30 -4.50 22.68
N ARG A 140 9.30 -5.50 21.80
CA ARG A 140 10.48 -6.35 21.59
C ARG A 140 11.67 -5.59 21.01
N LEU A 141 11.42 -4.68 20.07
CA LEU A 141 12.47 -3.82 19.50
C LEU A 141 12.96 -2.78 20.51
N LEU A 142 12.09 -2.25 21.37
CA LEU A 142 12.47 -1.39 22.49
C LEU A 142 13.41 -2.12 23.46
N GLU A 143 13.04 -3.33 23.88
CA GLU A 143 13.85 -4.19 24.74
C GLU A 143 15.22 -4.46 24.12
N GLN A 144 15.27 -4.85 22.85
CA GLN A 144 16.53 -5.11 22.14
C GLN A 144 17.41 -3.85 22.06
N GLY A 145 16.82 -2.69 21.76
CA GLY A 145 17.54 -1.43 21.73
C GLY A 145 18.07 -1.03 23.12
N LEU A 146 17.28 -1.25 24.17
CA LEU A 146 17.68 -0.99 25.55
C LEU A 146 18.84 -1.90 26.00
N MET A 147 18.84 -3.18 25.61
CA MET A 147 19.95 -4.09 25.87
C MET A 147 21.24 -3.62 25.20
N ALA A 148 21.16 -3.17 23.94
CA ALA A 148 22.30 -2.62 23.22
C ALA A 148 22.81 -1.32 23.87
N TYR A 149 21.88 -0.43 24.24
CA TYR A 149 22.20 0.83 24.92
C TYR A 149 22.94 0.60 26.23
N ARG A 150 22.48 -0.35 27.06
CA ARG A 150 23.14 -0.72 28.33
C ARG A 150 24.51 -1.36 28.17
N SER A 151 24.85 -1.79 26.96
CA SER A 151 26.14 -2.36 26.61
C SER A 151 27.04 -1.35 25.88
N ASP A 152 26.74 -0.04 26.01
CA ASP A 152 27.37 1.08 25.30
C ASP A 152 27.38 0.96 23.77
N ASN A 153 26.56 0.08 23.21
CA ASN A 153 26.42 -0.09 21.76
C ASN A 153 25.29 0.82 21.24
N LEU A 154 25.56 2.13 21.26
CA LEU A 154 24.58 3.16 20.91
C LEU A 154 24.12 3.05 19.44
N ASP A 155 25.01 2.72 18.51
CA ASP A 155 24.66 2.51 17.09
C ASP A 155 23.61 1.40 16.93
N ASN A 156 23.81 0.26 17.59
CA ASN A 156 22.85 -0.84 17.54
C ASN A 156 21.54 -0.48 18.25
N ALA A 157 21.59 0.23 19.39
CA ALA A 157 20.40 0.71 20.08
C ALA A 157 19.53 1.59 19.16
N ILE A 158 20.14 2.61 18.54
CA ILE A 158 19.49 3.51 17.59
C ILE A 158 18.90 2.72 16.42
N ARG A 159 19.63 1.74 15.87
CA ARG A 159 19.14 0.89 14.77
C ARG A 159 17.87 0.13 15.17
N ARG A 160 17.85 -0.51 16.34
CA ARG A 160 16.67 -1.26 16.82
C ARG A 160 15.46 -0.37 17.02
N TRP A 161 15.62 0.81 17.59
CA TRP A 161 14.50 1.72 17.74
C TRP A 161 14.03 2.32 16.42
N LYS A 162 14.93 2.57 15.45
CA LYS A 162 14.55 2.99 14.09
C LYS A 162 13.71 1.93 13.37
N GLU A 163 13.92 0.65 13.62
CA GLU A 163 13.07 -0.43 13.08
C GLU A 163 11.60 -0.29 13.50
N ILE A 164 11.31 0.29 14.67
CA ILE A 164 9.94 0.60 15.12
C ILE A 164 9.33 1.70 14.26
N VAL A 165 10.09 2.78 14.01
CA VAL A 165 9.64 3.95 13.24
C VAL A 165 9.22 3.57 11.82
N VAL A 166 9.75 2.47 11.26
CA VAL A 166 9.37 1.95 9.94
C VAL A 166 7.88 1.55 9.88
N PHE A 167 7.32 1.00 10.96
CA PHE A 167 5.91 0.57 11.01
C PHE A 167 5.07 1.37 12.00
N ASP A 168 5.67 2.21 12.84
CA ASP A 168 4.98 3.16 13.69
C ASP A 168 5.74 4.50 13.76
N PRO A 169 5.61 5.36 12.74
CA PRO A 169 6.34 6.62 12.66
C PRO A 169 6.07 7.57 13.83
N GLY A 170 4.95 7.41 14.53
CA GLY A 170 4.54 8.24 15.67
C GLY A 170 4.93 7.67 17.03
N HIS A 171 5.72 6.58 17.09
CA HIS A 171 6.03 5.89 18.35
C HIS A 171 6.92 6.73 19.27
N GLN A 172 6.30 7.42 20.23
CA GLN A 172 6.95 8.45 21.05
C GLN A 172 8.16 7.95 21.83
N GLU A 173 8.09 6.75 22.42
CA GLU A 173 9.19 6.20 23.21
C GLU A 173 10.44 5.91 22.35
N ALA A 174 10.26 5.21 21.23
CA ALA A 174 11.32 4.94 20.26
C ALA A 174 11.97 6.25 19.75
N LEU A 175 11.16 7.26 19.41
CA LEU A 175 11.67 8.56 18.95
C LEU A 175 12.55 9.24 20.01
N LYS A 176 12.10 9.29 21.26
CA LYS A 176 12.87 9.86 22.39
C LYS A 176 14.16 9.07 22.67
N ALA A 177 14.09 7.76 22.58
CA ALA A 177 15.25 6.88 22.77
C ALA A 177 16.30 7.09 21.68
N ILE A 178 15.87 7.17 20.41
CA ILE A 178 16.73 7.51 19.27
C ILE A 178 17.39 8.87 19.47
N GLU A 179 16.63 9.90 19.85
CA GLU A 179 17.17 11.24 20.08
C GLU A 179 18.27 11.23 21.15
N THR A 180 17.96 10.68 22.32
CA THR A 180 18.90 10.58 23.46
C THR A 180 20.19 9.88 23.06
N ALA A 181 20.10 8.68 22.49
CA ALA A 181 21.28 7.91 22.11
C ALA A 181 22.07 8.57 20.96
N THR A 182 21.40 9.27 20.04
CA THR A 182 22.08 10.00 18.96
C THR A 182 22.90 11.17 19.50
N VAL A 183 22.37 11.91 20.49
CA VAL A 183 23.12 12.99 21.16
C VAL A 183 24.33 12.41 21.89
N GLN A 184 24.16 11.35 22.67
CA GLN A 184 25.25 10.72 23.40
C GLN A 184 26.34 10.19 22.45
N LEU A 185 25.97 9.51 21.36
CA LEU A 185 26.91 9.01 20.37
C LEU A 185 27.75 10.14 19.75
N ARG A 186 27.13 11.28 19.44
CA ARG A 186 27.84 12.45 18.90
C ARG A 186 28.89 12.97 19.89
N VAL A 187 28.52 13.12 21.16
CA VAL A 187 29.45 13.59 22.21
C VAL A 187 30.65 12.66 22.33
N LEU A 188 30.43 11.34 22.35
CA LEU A 188 31.52 10.36 22.40
C LEU A 188 32.45 10.48 21.18
N GLN A 189 31.89 10.60 19.98
CA GLN A 189 32.66 10.78 18.74
C GLN A 189 33.48 12.08 18.71
N GLU A 190 33.00 13.15 19.36
CA GLU A 190 33.75 14.41 19.50
C GLU A 190 34.88 14.26 20.52
N MET A 191 34.65 13.58 21.64
CA MET A 191 35.67 13.30 22.66
C MET A 191 36.78 12.38 22.15
N GLU A 192 36.46 11.43 21.27
CA GLU A 192 37.41 10.49 20.66
C GLU A 192 38.29 11.12 19.56
N LYS A 193 38.05 12.39 19.20
CA LYS A 193 38.89 13.15 18.27
C LYS A 193 39.76 14.19 19.01
N PRO A 194 40.79 13.79 19.79
CA PRO A 194 41.70 14.78 20.34
C PRO A 194 42.57 15.38 19.22
N GLY A 195 42.34 16.66 18.92
CA GLY A 195 43.29 17.54 18.23
C GLY A 195 43.67 17.19 16.78
N GLN A 196 42.70 17.21 15.86
CA GLN A 196 43.00 17.50 14.45
C GLN A 196 43.10 19.01 14.22
#